data_AF-A0A5M6HN47-F1
#
_entry.id   AF-A0A5M6HN47-F1
#
_cell.length_a   1.000
_cell.length_b   1.000
_cell.length_c   1.000
_cell.angle_alpha   90.00
_cell.angle_beta   90.00
_cell.angle_gamma   90.00
#
_symmetry.space_group_name_H-M   'P 1'
#
loop_
_entity.id
_entity.type
_entity.pdbx_description
1 polymer ?
#
loop_
_entity_poly.entity_id
_entity_poly.type
_entity_poly.pdbx_seq_one_letter_code
_entity_poly.pdbx_strand_id
1 'polypeptide(L)'
;MSRSDVTDNNNHFNPIFDKLVNAEHPQVAEMVAYCLYKIRKREWATDFFAKNGRKPNDEELAAYVAMWTPSLIEGTRQQATGIVNSFAASVLDENAPKIREDALRGTFLRAVSTSIVASFFYTLLLIGVVIVGQIAGVDIASIWSAISGVASKTGQ
;
A
#
# COMPACT_ATOMS: atom_id res chain seq x y z
N MET A 1 -12.16 -60.00 -9.20
CA MET A 1 -13.19 -58.94 -9.18
C MET A 1 -12.50 -57.67 -9.65
N SER A 2 -12.54 -57.42 -10.96
CA SER A 2 -11.79 -56.35 -11.63
C SER A 2 -12.52 -55.03 -11.48
N ARG A 3 -11.87 -54.03 -10.88
CA ARG A 3 -12.36 -52.65 -10.81
C ARG A 3 -11.76 -51.87 -11.98
N SER A 4 -12.27 -52.16 -13.17
CA SER A 4 -12.13 -51.29 -14.34
C SER A 4 -13.15 -50.16 -14.24
N ASP A 5 -12.74 -48.97 -14.67
CA ASP A 5 -13.56 -47.78 -14.94
C ASP A 5 -14.10 -46.97 -13.75
N VAL A 6 -13.21 -46.17 -13.16
CA VAL A 6 -13.57 -44.79 -12.74
C VAL A 6 -12.43 -43.85 -13.13
N THR A 7 -12.15 -43.75 -14.43
CA THR A 7 -11.56 -42.53 -15.00
C THR A 7 -12.65 -41.88 -15.83
N ASP A 8 -13.66 -41.31 -15.17
CA ASP A 8 -14.44 -40.24 -15.78
C ASP A 8 -13.54 -39.00 -15.84
N ASN A 9 -12.65 -39.03 -16.82
CA ASN A 9 -11.74 -37.95 -17.15
C ASN A 9 -12.42 -36.95 -18.10
N ASN A 10 -13.73 -36.71 -17.93
CA ASN A 10 -14.41 -35.56 -18.54
C ASN A 10 -14.18 -34.32 -17.69
N ASN A 11 -12.92 -34.07 -17.34
CA ASN A 11 -12.52 -32.80 -16.79
C ASN A 11 -12.57 -31.82 -17.96
N HIS A 12 -13.73 -31.19 -18.18
CA HIS A 12 -13.93 -30.10 -19.15
C HIS A 12 -13.00 -28.94 -18.75
N PHE A 13 -11.72 -29.08 -19.12
CA PHE A 13 -10.69 -28.07 -19.00
C PHE A 13 -11.20 -26.86 -19.75
N ASN A 14 -11.35 -25.74 -19.04
CA ASN A 14 -11.76 -24.51 -19.69
C ASN A 14 -10.52 -23.84 -20.27
N PRO A 15 -10.34 -23.83 -21.60
CA PRO A 15 -9.13 -23.31 -22.24
C PRO A 15 -8.92 -21.81 -22.01
N ILE A 16 -9.94 -21.09 -21.52
CA ILE A 16 -9.82 -19.67 -21.17
C ILE A 16 -9.08 -19.47 -19.84
N PHE A 17 -9.05 -20.45 -18.94
CA PHE A 17 -8.32 -20.34 -17.68
C PHE A 17 -6.82 -20.17 -17.93
N ASP A 18 -6.21 -21.08 -18.69
CA ASP A 18 -4.77 -21.03 -19.01
C ASP A 18 -4.40 -19.79 -19.84
N LYS A 19 -5.38 -19.23 -20.57
CA LYS A 19 -5.20 -17.99 -21.31
C LYS A 19 -5.28 -16.74 -20.44
N LEU A 20 -5.88 -16.79 -19.26
CA LEU A 20 -6.05 -15.64 -18.36
C LEU A 20 -5.11 -15.71 -17.16
N VAL A 21 -4.80 -16.91 -16.69
CA VAL A 21 -4.14 -17.18 -15.41
C VAL A 21 -2.85 -17.95 -15.63
N ASN A 22 -1.77 -17.52 -14.97
CA ASN A 22 -0.60 -18.37 -14.81
C ASN A 22 -0.87 -19.43 -13.73
N ALA A 23 -0.98 -20.70 -14.12
CA ALA A 23 -1.36 -21.79 -13.22
C ALA A 23 -0.32 -22.07 -12.12
N GLU A 24 0.96 -21.75 -12.35
CA GLU A 24 2.03 -21.99 -11.36
C GLU A 24 2.02 -20.93 -10.25
N HIS A 25 1.83 -19.67 -10.63
CA HIS A 25 1.89 -18.52 -9.73
C HIS A 25 0.80 -17.50 -10.08
N PRO A 26 -0.47 -17.80 -9.75
CA PRO A 26 -1.57 -16.94 -10.11
C PRO A 26 -1.55 -15.63 -9.34
N GLN A 27 -1.62 -14.51 -10.08
CA GLN A 27 -1.75 -13.19 -9.47
C GLN A 27 -3.22 -12.88 -9.18
N VAL A 28 -3.47 -12.01 -8.17
CA VAL A 28 -4.84 -11.61 -7.82
C VAL A 28 -5.57 -10.98 -9.02
N ALA A 29 -4.88 -10.14 -9.81
CA ALA A 29 -5.46 -9.54 -11.02
C ALA A 29 -5.86 -10.60 -12.06
N GLU A 30 -5.08 -11.67 -12.23
CA GLU A 30 -5.40 -12.76 -13.16
C GLU A 30 -6.62 -13.57 -12.69
N MET A 31 -6.73 -13.80 -11.38
CA MET A 31 -7.91 -14.43 -10.77
C MET A 31 -9.16 -13.57 -10.95
N VAL A 32 -9.05 -12.26 -10.74
CA VAL A 32 -10.14 -11.32 -11.00
C VAL A 32 -10.52 -11.34 -12.49
N ALA A 33 -9.55 -11.41 -13.41
CA ALA A 33 -9.82 -11.52 -14.84
C ALA A 33 -10.62 -12.80 -15.18
N TYR A 34 -10.28 -13.93 -14.55
CA TYR A 34 -11.04 -15.16 -14.70
C TYR A 34 -12.46 -15.08 -14.11
N CYS A 35 -12.63 -14.43 -12.96
CA CYS A 35 -13.95 -14.15 -12.38
C CYS A 35 -14.80 -13.31 -13.34
N LEU A 36 -14.23 -12.26 -13.94
CA LEU A 36 -14.90 -11.43 -14.94
C LEU A 36 -15.33 -12.24 -16.17
N TYR A 37 -14.50 -13.18 -16.64
CA TYR A 37 -14.87 -14.12 -17.69
C TYR A 37 -16.09 -14.97 -17.29
N LYS A 38 -16.10 -15.53 -16.06
CA LYS A 38 -17.21 -16.38 -15.58
C LYS A 38 -18.52 -15.60 -15.46
N ILE A 39 -18.46 -14.35 -15.02
CA ILE A 39 -19.62 -13.45 -14.97
C ILE A 39 -20.19 -13.27 -16.39
N ARG A 40 -19.35 -12.89 -17.36
CA ARG A 40 -19.77 -12.72 -18.77
C ARG A 40 -20.32 -14.01 -19.38
N LYS A 41 -19.72 -15.17 -19.08
CA LYS A 41 -20.22 -16.46 -19.54
C LYS A 41 -21.62 -16.74 -18.99
N ARG A 42 -21.88 -16.41 -17.73
CA ARG A 42 -23.19 -16.57 -17.10
C ARG A 42 -24.22 -15.63 -17.71
N GLU A 43 -23.87 -14.36 -17.93
CA GLU A 43 -24.73 -13.38 -18.59
C GLU A 43 -25.11 -13.87 -19.99
N TRP A 44 -24.12 -14.24 -20.80
CA TRP A 44 -24.35 -14.82 -22.13
C TRP A 44 -25.25 -16.06 -22.10
N ALA A 45 -25.01 -17.00 -21.18
CA ALA A 45 -25.82 -18.20 -21.08
C ALA A 45 -27.27 -17.90 -20.65
N THR A 46 -27.45 -16.88 -19.80
CA THR A 46 -28.77 -16.41 -19.36
C THR A 46 -29.53 -15.77 -20.53
N ASP A 47 -28.86 -14.91 -21.30
CA ASP A 47 -29.42 -14.28 -22.49
C ASP A 47 -29.74 -15.30 -23.58
N PHE A 48 -28.88 -16.30 -23.75
CA PHE A 48 -29.11 -17.39 -24.68
C PHE A 48 -30.37 -18.18 -24.30
N PHE A 49 -30.52 -18.51 -23.01
CA PHE A 49 -31.69 -19.21 -22.51
C PHE A 49 -32.97 -18.41 -22.71
N ALA A 50 -32.93 -17.11 -22.40
CA ALA A 50 -34.08 -16.22 -22.59
C ALA A 50 -34.54 -16.16 -24.05
N LYS A 51 -33.60 -16.21 -25.01
CA LYS A 51 -33.89 -16.14 -26.45
C LYS A 51 -34.34 -17.48 -27.06
N ASN A 52 -33.77 -18.59 -26.60
CA ASN A 52 -33.95 -19.90 -27.25
C ASN A 52 -34.84 -20.87 -26.44
N GLY A 53 -35.21 -20.52 -25.20
CA GLY A 53 -35.99 -21.39 -24.30
C GLY A 53 -35.27 -22.64 -23.83
N ARG A 54 -33.97 -22.77 -24.12
CA ARG A 54 -33.13 -23.91 -23.74
C ARG A 54 -31.72 -23.47 -23.35
N LYS A 55 -30.99 -24.33 -22.65
CA LYS A 55 -29.58 -24.10 -22.34
C LYS A 55 -28.72 -24.20 -23.62
N PRO A 56 -27.58 -23.51 -23.68
CA PRO A 56 -26.61 -23.70 -24.76
C PRO A 56 -26.12 -25.15 -24.80
N ASN A 57 -25.93 -25.69 -25.99
CA ASN A 57 -25.26 -26.97 -26.20
C ASN A 57 -23.73 -26.78 -26.22
N ASP A 58 -22.98 -27.88 -26.35
CA ASP A 58 -21.52 -27.84 -26.30
C ASP A 58 -20.90 -27.12 -27.51
N GLU A 59 -21.52 -27.21 -28.70
CA GLU A 59 -21.06 -26.50 -29.90
C GLU A 59 -21.20 -24.97 -29.74
N GLU A 60 -22.34 -24.51 -29.20
CA GLU A 60 -22.60 -23.10 -28.90
C GLU A 60 -21.66 -22.58 -27.82
N LEU A 61 -21.34 -23.42 -26.83
CA LEU A 61 -20.38 -23.08 -25.81
C LEU A 61 -18.96 -22.98 -26.37
N ALA A 62 -18.57 -23.88 -27.27
CA ALA A 62 -17.30 -23.82 -27.98
C ALA A 62 -17.23 -22.56 -28.86
N ALA A 63 -18.32 -22.21 -29.55
CA ALA A 63 -18.42 -20.97 -30.32
C ALA A 63 -18.25 -19.73 -29.42
N TYR A 64 -18.88 -19.72 -28.23
CA TYR A 64 -18.66 -18.64 -27.26
C TYR A 64 -17.20 -18.53 -26.83
N VAL A 65 -16.54 -19.66 -26.52
CA VAL A 65 -15.12 -19.68 -26.18
C VAL A 65 -14.25 -19.17 -27.33
N ALA A 66 -14.59 -19.47 -28.58
CA ALA A 66 -13.88 -18.97 -29.76
C ALA A 66 -14.00 -17.46 -29.96
N MET A 67 -15.07 -16.81 -29.45
CA MET A 67 -15.20 -15.35 -29.48
C MET A 67 -14.20 -14.62 -28.56
N TRP A 68 -13.54 -15.33 -27.65
CA TRP A 68 -12.50 -14.76 -26.78
C TRP A 68 -11.16 -14.63 -27.53
N THR A 69 -11.10 -13.60 -28.36
CA THR A 69 -9.88 -13.21 -29.08
C THR A 69 -8.79 -12.74 -28.12
N PRO A 70 -7.51 -12.76 -28.53
CA PRO A 70 -6.40 -12.23 -27.72
C PRO A 70 -6.64 -10.80 -27.22
N SER A 71 -7.23 -9.93 -28.05
CA SER A 71 -7.54 -8.56 -27.67
C SER A 71 -8.60 -8.47 -26.57
N LEU A 72 -9.62 -9.34 -26.58
CA LEU A 72 -10.64 -9.38 -25.53
C LEU A 72 -10.07 -9.91 -24.21
N ILE A 73 -9.20 -10.92 -24.29
CA ILE A 73 -8.48 -11.46 -23.15
C ILE A 73 -7.63 -10.36 -22.50
N GLU A 74 -6.85 -9.65 -23.31
CA GLU A 74 -5.98 -8.58 -22.83
C GLU A 74 -6.79 -7.40 -22.25
N GLY A 75 -7.87 -6.99 -22.91
CA GLY A 75 -8.78 -5.98 -22.36
C GLY A 75 -9.40 -6.41 -21.02
N THR A 76 -9.71 -7.70 -20.86
CA THR A 76 -10.23 -8.23 -19.59
C THR A 76 -9.16 -8.24 -18.50
N ARG A 77 -7.90 -8.54 -18.83
CA ARG A 77 -6.77 -8.43 -17.90
C ARG A 77 -6.57 -7.00 -17.43
N GLN A 78 -6.57 -6.04 -18.35
CA GLN A 78 -6.43 -4.62 -18.03
C GLN A 78 -7.57 -4.14 -17.12
N GLN A 79 -8.80 -4.56 -17.41
CA GLN A 79 -9.95 -4.28 -16.54
C GLN A 79 -9.74 -4.84 -15.13
N ALA A 80 -9.28 -6.08 -15.02
CA ALA A 80 -9.03 -6.71 -13.73
C ALA A 80 -7.91 -6.02 -12.94
N THR A 81 -6.80 -5.67 -13.58
CA THR A 81 -5.71 -4.89 -13.00
C THR A 81 -6.23 -3.54 -12.50
N GLY A 82 -7.09 -2.86 -13.27
CA GLY A 82 -7.72 -1.62 -12.86
C GLY A 82 -8.56 -1.77 -11.59
N ILE A 83 -9.36 -2.84 -11.48
CA ILE A 83 -10.18 -3.14 -10.29
C ILE A 83 -9.30 -3.41 -9.06
N VAL A 84 -8.23 -4.19 -9.21
CA VAL A 84 -7.32 -4.49 -8.10
C VAL A 84 -6.59 -3.23 -7.65
N ASN A 85 -6.12 -2.40 -8.59
CA ASN A 85 -5.41 -1.16 -8.28
C ASN A 85 -6.32 -0.15 -7.59
N SER A 86 -7.58 0.00 -8.04
CA SER A 86 -8.53 0.91 -7.39
C SER A 86 -8.90 0.45 -5.99
N PHE A 87 -9.06 -0.86 -5.78
CA PHE A 87 -9.26 -1.43 -4.45
C PHE A 87 -8.05 -1.18 -3.54
N ALA A 88 -6.83 -1.43 -4.03
CA ALA A 88 -5.61 -1.19 -3.28
C ALA A 88 -5.45 0.30 -2.90
N ALA A 89 -5.72 1.21 -3.84
CA ALA A 89 -5.71 2.65 -3.59
C ALA A 89 -6.75 3.03 -2.53
N SER A 90 -7.97 2.50 -2.61
CA SER A 90 -9.02 2.73 -1.62
C SER A 90 -8.61 2.28 -0.21
N VAL A 91 -7.99 1.10 -0.09
CA VAL A 91 -7.50 0.59 1.19
C VAL A 91 -6.36 1.45 1.74
N LEU A 92 -5.47 1.94 0.87
CA LEU A 92 -4.39 2.85 1.28
C LEU A 92 -4.94 4.19 1.78
N ASP A 93 -5.89 4.78 1.06
CA ASP A 93 -6.49 6.06 1.43
C ASP A 93 -7.25 5.96 2.76
N GLU A 94 -7.98 4.87 2.98
CA GLU A 94 -8.70 4.62 4.25
C GLU A 94 -7.74 4.44 5.43
N ASN A 95 -6.56 3.86 5.21
CA ASN A 95 -5.57 3.59 6.26
C ASN A 95 -4.46 4.65 6.37
N ALA A 96 -4.41 5.62 5.46
CA ALA A 96 -3.46 6.73 5.47
C ALA A 96 -3.31 7.45 6.82
N PRO A 97 -4.38 7.76 7.60
CA PRO A 97 -4.22 8.41 8.90
C PRO A 97 -3.45 7.54 9.91
N LYS A 98 -3.70 6.22 9.92
CA LYS A 98 -3.01 5.28 10.82
C LYS A 98 -1.53 5.13 10.44
N ILE A 99 -1.24 5.06 9.13
CA ILE A 99 0.13 4.99 8.62
C ILE A 99 0.92 6.26 9.00
N ARG A 100 0.28 7.44 8.94
CA ARG A 100 0.90 8.69 9.40
C ARG A 100 1.16 8.70 10.90
N GLU A 101 0.23 8.20 11.70
CA GLU A 101 0.42 8.12 13.16
C GLU A 101 1.57 7.19 13.54
N ASP A 102 1.66 6.00 12.92
CA ASP A 102 2.74 5.04 13.17
C ASP A 102 4.11 5.59 12.73
N ALA A 103 4.18 6.27 11.58
CA ALA A 103 5.41 6.90 11.09
C ALA A 103 5.87 8.06 12.01
N LEU A 104 4.93 8.82 12.57
CA LEU A 104 5.24 9.94 13.47
C LEU A 104 5.67 9.44 14.86
N ARG A 105 5.01 8.43 15.44
CA ARG A 105 5.34 7.94 16.79
C ARG A 105 6.81 7.47 16.91
N GLY A 106 7.35 6.80 15.89
CA GLY A 106 8.74 6.33 15.90
C GLY A 106 9.78 7.46 15.89
N THR A 107 9.55 8.50 15.09
CA THR A 107 10.50 9.62 14.94
C THR A 107 10.34 10.65 16.06
N PHE A 108 9.11 10.90 16.48
CA PHE A 108 8.78 11.93 17.46
C PHE A 108 9.37 11.61 18.85
N LEU A 109 9.29 10.36 19.32
CA LEU A 109 9.86 9.98 20.62
C LEU A 109 11.38 10.16 20.68
N ARG A 110 12.09 9.82 19.60
CA ARG A 110 13.56 9.98 19.52
C ARG A 110 13.96 11.45 19.43
N ALA A 111 13.24 12.25 18.66
CA ALA A 111 13.51 13.68 18.52
C ALA A 111 13.23 14.43 19.83
N VAL A 112 12.08 14.17 20.47
CA VAL A 112 11.70 14.83 21.72
C VAL A 112 12.65 14.45 22.87
N SER A 113 13.01 13.17 23.01
CA SER A 113 13.97 12.75 24.05
C SER A 113 15.36 13.37 23.86
N THR A 114 15.86 13.42 22.63
CA THR A 114 17.15 14.06 22.33
C THR A 114 17.12 15.55 22.70
N SER A 115 16.04 16.26 22.35
CA SER A 115 15.89 17.69 22.68
C SER A 115 15.80 17.93 24.18
N ILE A 116 15.01 17.14 24.92
CA ILE A 116 14.88 17.27 26.38
C ILE A 116 16.24 17.06 27.06
N VAL A 117 16.97 16.01 26.66
CA VAL A 117 18.29 15.71 27.24
C VAL A 117 19.29 16.81 26.91
N ALA A 118 19.33 17.30 25.67
CA ALA A 118 20.21 18.39 25.28
C ALA A 118 19.91 19.68 26.05
N SER A 119 18.63 20.05 26.21
CA SER A 119 18.22 21.21 26.99
C SER A 119 18.60 21.08 28.46
N PHE A 120 18.47 19.88 29.05
CA PHE A 120 18.85 19.61 30.43
C PHE A 120 20.37 19.75 30.66
N PHE A 121 21.19 19.22 29.76
CA PHE A 121 22.65 19.38 29.86
C PHE A 121 23.08 20.83 29.59
N TYR A 122 22.41 21.52 28.66
CA TYR A 122 22.68 22.92 28.39
C TYR A 122 22.39 23.80 29.60
N THR A 123 21.25 23.61 30.28
CA THR A 123 20.93 24.37 31.50
C THR A 123 21.89 24.03 32.64
N LEU A 124 22.27 22.76 32.83
CA LEU A 124 23.29 22.39 33.81
C LEU A 124 24.65 23.02 33.50
N LEU A 125 25.05 23.06 32.23
CA LEU A 125 26.31 23.68 31.82
C LEU A 125 26.31 25.18 32.09
N LEU A 126 25.21 25.89 31.78
CA LEU A 126 25.08 27.31 32.10
C LEU A 126 25.16 27.57 33.61
N ILE A 127 24.47 26.77 34.42
CA ILE A 127 24.54 26.87 35.88
C ILE A 127 25.98 26.64 36.36
N GLY A 128 26.67 25.64 35.81
CA GLY A 128 28.07 25.36 36.12
C GLY A 128 29.01 26.52 35.78
N VAL A 129 28.83 27.15 34.61
CA VAL A 129 29.60 28.34 34.22
C VAL A 129 29.38 29.49 35.19
N VAL A 130 28.15 29.72 35.62
CA VAL A 130 27.82 30.77 36.60
C VAL A 130 28.51 30.50 37.94
N ILE A 131 28.46 29.26 38.45
CA ILE A 131 29.10 28.89 39.72
C ILE A 131 30.63 29.06 39.63
N VAL A 132 31.26 28.60 38.55
CA VAL A 132 32.71 28.74 38.36
C VAL A 132 33.12 30.21 38.27
N GLY A 133 32.35 31.03 37.54
CA GLY A 133 32.56 32.48 37.49
C GLY A 133 32.49 33.13 38.87
N GLN A 134 31.49 32.74 39.67
CA GLN A 134 31.31 33.24 41.03
C GLN A 134 32.49 32.84 41.94
N ILE A 135 33.01 31.61 41.83
CA ILE A 135 34.20 31.16 42.58
C ILE A 135 35.47 31.89 42.13
N ALA A 136 35.59 32.18 40.83
CA ALA A 136 36.72 32.93 40.27
C ALA A 136 36.68 34.44 40.57
N GLY A 137 35.65 34.92 41.30
CA GLY A 137 35.48 36.33 41.64
C GLY A 137 34.96 37.19 40.48
N VAL A 138 34.49 36.57 39.40
CA VAL A 138 33.82 37.25 38.30
C VAL A 138 32.35 37.41 38.64
N ASP A 139 32.00 38.58 39.18
CA ASP A 139 30.63 38.87 39.55
C ASP A 139 29.79 39.16 38.31
N ILE A 140 28.54 38.69 38.24
CA ILE A 140 27.67 38.82 37.05
C ILE A 140 27.46 40.31 36.70
N ALA A 141 27.44 41.17 37.72
CA ALA A 141 27.37 42.63 37.57
C ALA A 141 28.59 43.20 36.81
N SER A 142 29.79 42.64 37.00
CA SER A 142 31.01 43.07 36.32
C SER A 142 30.98 42.72 34.82
N ILE A 143 30.48 41.54 34.46
CA ILE A 143 30.28 41.13 33.06
C ILE A 143 29.24 42.04 32.37
N TRP A 144 28.13 42.35 33.05
CA TRP A 144 27.12 43.27 32.52
C TRP A 144 27.66 44.69 32.31
N SER A 145 28.49 45.18 33.23
CA SER A 145 29.14 46.48 33.09
C SER A 145 30.18 46.50 31.95
N ALA A 146 30.89 45.39 31.71
CA ALA A 146 31.83 45.25 30.61
C ALA A 146 31.11 45.22 29.25
N ILE A 147 29.99 44.50 29.14
CA ILE A 147 29.19 44.44 27.91
C ILE A 147 28.54 45.79 27.59
N SER A 148 27.92 46.43 28.58
CA SER A 148 27.29 47.75 28.39
C SER A 148 28.31 48.87 28.16
N GLY A 149 29.52 48.79 28.75
CA GLY A 149 30.63 49.71 28.48
C GLY A 149 31.31 49.52 27.12
N VAL A 150 31.26 48.32 26.54
CA VAL A 150 31.70 48.08 25.15
C VAL A 150 30.70 48.66 24.15
N ALA A 151 29.40 48.47 24.40
CA ALA A 151 28.34 49.02 23.54
C ALA A 151 28.34 50.56 23.46
N SER A 152 28.75 51.26 24.53
CA SER A 152 28.83 52.73 24.53
C SER A 152 30.06 53.29 23.78
N LYS A 153 31.14 52.51 23.64
CA LYS A 153 32.37 52.93 22.93
C LYS A 153 32.32 52.74 21.41
N THR A 154 31.40 51.94 20.89
CA THR A 154 31.26 51.69 19.44
C THR A 154 30.27 52.66 18.76
N GLY A 155 29.70 53.60 19.51
CA GLY A 155 28.73 54.59 19.03
C GLY A 155 29.23 56.04 19.01
N GLN A 156 30.53 56.29 19.09
CA GLN A 156 31.15 57.60 18.81
C GLN A 156 32.04 57.52 17.57
#